data_AF-A0A3D2UU24-F1
#
_entry.id   AF-A0A3D2UU24-F1
#
_cell.length_a   1.000
_cell.length_b   1.000
_cell.length_c   1.000
_cell.angle_alpha   90.00
_cell.angle_beta   90.00
_cell.angle_gamma   90.00
#
_symmetry.space_group_name_H-M   'P 1'
#
loop_
_entity.id
_entity.type
_entity.pdbx_description
1 polymer ?
#
loop_
_entity_poly.entity_id
_entity_poly.type
_entity_poly.pdbx_seq_one_letter_code
_entity_poly.pdbx_strand_id
1 'polypeptide(L)'
;MGMNKKFSRRDFLKLSGLTLGGLAFSPFLPGLTDFDDSFVVRIATAEMPVRKAATDESQIQSTWYRDELVHVYEEVTAPLPLHNPVWYRVWGGYIHRGRLQKVKTIYQTPLSSIPEDTRVLGDISVPFTTPYRFSQAFGWQPLSPPLYYGSVHWIEAVEEGPEMADYKGAWYRIFDELDSNVSYYVPAIHMRIFPPEYLAPISPEVPYEQKRIELNLSTQMVYAYEYGNIVFET
;
A
#
# COMPACT_ATOMS: atom_id res chain seq x y z
N MET A 1 6.84 38.69 -50.35
CA MET A 1 7.89 37.71 -50.68
C MET A 1 8.58 37.31 -49.38
N GLY A 2 8.18 36.18 -48.76
CA GLY A 2 8.70 35.76 -47.46
C GLY A 2 10.02 34.98 -47.60
N MET A 3 11.06 35.42 -46.89
CA MET A 3 12.32 34.67 -46.76
C MET A 3 12.16 33.56 -45.73
N ASN A 4 12.23 32.32 -46.20
CA ASN A 4 12.23 31.11 -45.38
C ASN A 4 13.60 30.99 -44.70
N LYS A 5 13.72 31.41 -43.43
CA LYS A 5 14.96 31.21 -42.64
C LYS A 5 15.13 29.71 -42.37
N LYS A 6 16.06 29.08 -43.10
CA LYS A 6 16.41 27.67 -42.91
C LYS A 6 17.02 27.48 -41.52
N PHE A 7 16.38 26.65 -40.71
CA PHE A 7 16.86 26.26 -39.39
C PHE A 7 18.21 25.54 -39.51
N SER A 8 19.28 26.10 -38.93
CA SER A 8 20.63 25.54 -39.07
C SER A 8 20.93 24.52 -37.96
N ARG A 9 21.91 23.63 -38.19
CA ARG A 9 22.40 22.67 -37.16
C ARG A 9 22.86 23.37 -35.88
N ARG A 10 23.38 24.60 -36.00
CA ARG A 10 23.79 25.41 -34.86
C ARG A 10 22.58 25.95 -34.09
N ASP A 11 21.50 26.30 -34.78
CA ASP A 11 20.25 26.73 -34.13
C ASP A 11 19.57 25.55 -33.43
N PHE A 12 19.65 24.34 -34.02
CA PHE A 12 19.24 23.11 -33.35
C PHE A 12 20.04 22.86 -32.07
N LEU A 13 21.38 22.92 -32.11
CA LEU A 13 22.20 22.71 -30.92
C LEU A 13 21.96 23.74 -29.83
N LYS A 14 21.75 25.01 -30.20
CA LYS A 14 21.39 26.06 -29.25
C LYS A 14 20.02 25.81 -28.62
N LEU A 15 19.04 25.42 -29.43
CA LEU A 15 17.69 25.14 -28.94
C LEU A 15 17.69 23.91 -28.02
N SER A 16 18.36 22.82 -28.42
CA SER A 16 18.51 21.61 -27.61
C SER A 16 19.27 21.86 -26.30
N GLY A 17 20.32 22.68 -26.34
CA GLY A 17 21.06 23.07 -25.14
C GLY A 17 20.22 23.92 -24.19
N LEU A 18 19.40 24.84 -24.71
CA LEU A 18 18.47 25.64 -23.90
C LEU A 18 17.35 24.80 -23.30
N THR A 19 16.80 23.83 -24.04
CA THR A 19 15.76 22.93 -23.51
C THR A 19 16.30 21.99 -22.43
N LEU A 20 17.51 21.44 -22.60
CA LEU A 20 18.15 20.59 -21.59
C LEU A 20 18.57 21.39 -20.36
N GLY A 21 19.09 22.61 -20.54
CA GLY A 21 19.41 23.52 -19.44
C GLY A 21 18.17 23.93 -18.65
N GLY A 22 17.03 24.17 -19.30
CA GLY A 22 15.75 24.45 -18.64
C GLY A 22 15.24 23.28 -17.80
N LEU A 23 15.41 22.04 -18.27
CA LEU A 23 15.05 20.83 -17.52
C LEU A 23 15.94 20.61 -16.29
N ALA A 24 17.21 21.00 -16.34
CA ALA A 24 18.13 20.90 -15.19
C ALA A 24 17.75 21.80 -14.01
N PHE A 25 16.95 22.84 -14.26
CA PHE A 25 16.40 23.74 -13.23
C PHE A 25 14.89 23.56 -13.03
N SER A 26 14.28 22.57 -13.68
CA SER A 26 12.89 22.21 -13.40
C SER A 26 12.83 21.56 -12.02
N PRO A 27 11.90 21.97 -11.14
CA PRO A 27 11.64 21.22 -9.91
C PRO A 27 11.36 19.76 -10.28
N PHE A 28 11.86 18.84 -9.45
CA PHE A 28 11.60 17.41 -9.54
C PHE A 28 10.14 17.19 -9.93
N LEU A 29 9.89 16.68 -11.15
CA LEU A 29 8.54 16.34 -11.59
C LEU A 29 8.23 14.94 -11.02
N PRO A 30 7.39 14.82 -9.98
CA PRO A 30 6.96 13.51 -9.52
C PRO A 30 6.10 12.92 -10.65
N GLY A 31 6.45 11.73 -11.16
CA GLY A 31 5.66 11.03 -12.18
C GLY A 31 6.39 10.63 -13.46
N LEU A 32 7.57 11.18 -13.78
CA LEU A 32 8.35 10.73 -14.97
C LEU A 32 9.18 9.46 -14.72
N THR A 33 9.33 9.05 -13.47
CA THR A 33 9.92 7.76 -13.05
C THR A 33 8.86 6.75 -12.64
N ASP A 34 7.58 7.09 -12.75
CA ASP A 34 6.47 6.25 -12.27
C ASP A 34 6.11 5.18 -13.30
N PHE A 35 7.10 4.35 -13.64
CA PHE A 35 6.90 3.02 -14.22
C PHE A 35 6.73 2.00 -13.08
N ASP A 36 6.06 2.36 -11.98
CA ASP A 36 5.76 1.39 -10.92
C ASP A 36 4.46 0.62 -11.24
N ASP A 37 4.49 -0.08 -12.37
CA ASP A 37 3.56 -1.18 -12.66
C ASP A 37 4.11 -2.51 -12.12
N SER A 38 4.99 -2.44 -11.10
CA SER A 38 5.58 -3.63 -10.52
C SER A 38 4.51 -4.38 -9.74
N PHE A 39 3.99 -5.45 -10.35
CA PHE A 39 3.05 -6.32 -9.68
C PHE A 39 3.81 -7.17 -8.66
N VAL A 40 3.85 -6.70 -7.41
CA VAL A 40 4.53 -7.38 -6.30
C VAL A 40 3.51 -8.02 -5.36
N VAL A 41 3.86 -9.20 -4.87
CA VAL A 41 3.10 -9.90 -3.84
C VAL A 41 3.99 -10.27 -2.66
N ARG A 42 3.42 -10.19 -1.45
CA ARG A 42 4.02 -10.68 -0.21
C ARG A 42 3.52 -12.11 0.06
N ILE A 43 4.42 -12.99 0.52
CA ILE A 43 4.04 -14.30 1.04
C ILE A 43 3.34 -14.14 2.41
N ALA A 44 2.05 -14.45 2.46
CA ALA A 44 1.21 -14.26 3.65
C ALA A 44 1.05 -15.53 4.52
N THR A 45 1.85 -16.56 4.25
CA THR A 45 1.90 -17.83 5.00
C THR A 45 3.35 -18.14 5.40
N ALA A 46 3.60 -19.23 6.13
CA ALA A 46 4.97 -19.60 6.55
C ALA A 46 5.91 -19.83 5.36
N GLU A 47 5.41 -20.55 4.34
CA GLU A 47 6.15 -20.89 3.14
C GLU A 47 5.20 -21.07 1.94
N MET A 48 5.70 -20.80 0.74
CA MET A 48 5.00 -21.00 -0.53
C MET A 48 5.92 -21.67 -1.56
N PRO A 49 5.55 -22.85 -2.08
CA PRO A 49 6.34 -23.54 -3.09
C PRO A 49 6.22 -22.85 -4.46
N VAL A 50 7.35 -22.70 -5.14
CA VAL A 50 7.45 -22.35 -6.55
C VAL A 50 7.47 -23.62 -7.37
N ARG A 51 6.48 -23.81 -8.23
CA ARG A 51 6.34 -25.02 -9.05
C ARG A 51 6.80 -24.79 -10.48
N LYS A 52 7.31 -25.83 -11.12
CA LYS A 52 7.73 -25.78 -12.54
C LYS A 52 6.60 -25.41 -13.50
N ALA A 53 5.36 -25.83 -13.21
CA ALA A 53 4.15 -25.50 -13.94
C ALA A 53 3.02 -25.07 -12.97
N ALA A 54 2.01 -24.38 -13.49
CA ALA A 54 0.84 -23.89 -12.76
C ALA A 54 -0.14 -25.02 -12.39
N THR A 55 0.32 -25.98 -11.58
CA THR A 55 -0.47 -27.12 -11.11
C THR A 55 0.16 -27.69 -9.85
N ASP A 56 -0.63 -28.19 -8.91
CA ASP A 56 -0.12 -28.65 -7.61
C ASP A 56 0.71 -29.94 -7.68
N GLU A 57 0.56 -30.71 -8.75
CA GLU A 57 1.30 -31.95 -9.01
C GLU A 57 2.68 -31.68 -9.62
N SER A 58 2.96 -30.45 -10.04
CA SER A 58 4.24 -30.09 -10.62
C SER A 58 5.35 -30.09 -9.57
N GLN A 59 6.53 -30.55 -9.98
CA GLN A 59 7.76 -30.47 -9.18
C GLN A 59 7.99 -29.06 -8.61
N ILE A 60 8.37 -29.00 -7.34
CA ILE A 60 8.80 -27.78 -6.64
C ILE A 60 10.24 -27.48 -7.07
N GLN A 61 10.47 -26.26 -7.55
CA GLN A 61 11.78 -25.75 -7.98
C GLN A 61 12.49 -24.99 -6.85
N SER A 62 11.72 -24.25 -6.04
CA SER A 62 12.19 -23.48 -4.89
C SER A 62 11.03 -23.19 -3.94
N THR A 63 11.31 -22.56 -2.80
CA THR A 63 10.33 -22.14 -1.81
C THR A 63 10.62 -20.70 -1.40
N TRP A 64 9.58 -19.88 -1.32
CA TRP A 64 9.61 -18.55 -0.69
C TRP A 64 8.97 -18.64 0.70
N TYR A 65 9.40 -17.78 1.61
CA TYR A 65 9.00 -17.75 3.01
C TYR A 65 8.21 -16.50 3.35
N ARG A 66 7.60 -16.52 4.54
CA ARG A 66 6.81 -15.40 5.07
C ARG A 66 7.50 -14.05 4.88
N ASP A 67 6.71 -13.07 4.45
CA ASP A 67 7.11 -11.67 4.24
C ASP A 67 8.09 -11.41 3.10
N GLU A 68 8.58 -12.45 2.42
CA GLU A 68 9.32 -12.26 1.19
C GLU A 68 8.43 -11.65 0.09
N LEU A 69 9.03 -10.75 -0.70
CA LEU A 69 8.37 -10.04 -1.77
C LEU A 69 8.75 -10.66 -3.11
N VAL A 70 7.73 -10.99 -3.91
CA VAL A 70 7.89 -11.69 -5.17
C VAL A 70 7.28 -10.86 -6.29
N HIS A 71 8.06 -10.60 -7.35
CA HIS A 71 7.55 -10.01 -8.57
C HIS A 71 6.73 -11.03 -9.36
N VAL A 72 5.54 -10.62 -9.76
CA VAL A 72 4.63 -11.36 -10.63
C VAL A 72 4.80 -10.83 -12.05
N TYR A 73 5.15 -11.72 -12.98
CA TYR A 73 5.31 -11.40 -14.38
C TYR A 73 4.03 -11.60 -15.19
N GLU A 74 3.15 -12.50 -14.74
CA GLU A 74 1.91 -12.85 -15.44
C GLU A 74 0.92 -13.51 -14.48
N GLU A 75 -0.38 -13.28 -14.68
CA GLU A 75 -1.45 -14.09 -14.08
C GLU A 75 -1.86 -15.19 -15.06
N VAL A 76 -1.77 -16.45 -14.63
CA VAL A 76 -2.10 -17.63 -15.42
C VAL A 76 -3.29 -18.34 -14.79
N THR A 77 -4.29 -18.66 -15.60
CA THR A 77 -5.43 -19.47 -15.16
C THR A 77 -5.22 -20.92 -15.57
N ALA A 78 -5.17 -21.82 -14.59
CA ALA A 78 -5.01 -23.25 -14.78
C ALA A 78 -6.36 -24.00 -14.67
N PRO A 79 -6.49 -25.23 -15.19
CA PRO A 79 -7.74 -26.00 -15.05
C PRO A 79 -8.07 -26.36 -13.59
N LEU A 80 -7.06 -26.45 -12.72
CA LEU A 80 -7.19 -26.75 -11.29
C LEU A 80 -6.32 -25.78 -10.46
N PRO A 81 -6.74 -25.47 -9.22
CA PRO A 81 -7.97 -25.90 -8.55
C PRO A 81 -9.22 -25.13 -9.04
N LEU A 82 -10.41 -25.75 -9.00
CA LEU A 82 -11.64 -25.18 -9.58
C LEU A 82 -12.10 -23.84 -8.95
N HIS A 83 -11.90 -23.66 -7.65
CA HIS A 83 -12.40 -22.49 -6.91
C HIS A 83 -11.44 -21.30 -6.91
N ASN A 84 -10.16 -21.52 -7.22
CA ASN A 84 -9.15 -20.48 -7.34
C ASN A 84 -8.10 -20.90 -8.38
N PRO A 85 -8.44 -20.94 -9.67
CA PRO A 85 -7.55 -21.47 -10.71
C PRO A 85 -6.36 -20.56 -11.04
N VAL A 86 -6.15 -19.47 -10.29
CA VAL A 86 -5.18 -18.43 -10.64
C VAL A 86 -3.83 -18.70 -10.00
N TRP A 87 -2.81 -18.73 -10.85
CA TRP A 87 -1.40 -18.83 -10.52
C TRP A 87 -0.66 -17.59 -11.00
N TYR A 88 0.44 -17.27 -10.35
CA TYR A 88 1.34 -16.21 -10.77
C TYR A 88 2.60 -16.80 -11.35
N ARG A 89 2.98 -16.35 -12.55
CA ARG A 89 4.31 -16.59 -13.10
C ARG A 89 5.30 -15.71 -12.34
N VAL A 90 6.27 -16.34 -11.70
CA VAL A 90 7.31 -15.67 -10.93
C VAL A 90 8.68 -16.15 -11.41
N TRP A 91 9.75 -15.59 -10.85
CA TRP A 91 11.08 -16.08 -11.15
C TRP A 91 11.22 -17.54 -10.73
N GLY A 92 11.71 -18.39 -11.62
CA GLY A 92 11.92 -19.82 -11.34
C GLY A 92 10.69 -20.72 -11.46
N GLY A 93 9.46 -20.19 -11.60
CA GLY A 93 8.28 -21.05 -11.79
C GLY A 93 6.94 -20.34 -11.61
N TYR A 94 6.01 -21.01 -10.95
CA TYR A 94 4.63 -20.58 -10.71
C TYR A 94 4.28 -20.73 -9.23
N ILE A 95 3.59 -19.76 -8.66
CA ILE A 95 3.07 -19.82 -7.28
C ILE A 95 1.55 -19.64 -7.33
N HIS A 96 0.82 -20.44 -6.56
CA HIS A 96 -0.63 -20.32 -6.45
C HIS A 96 -1.04 -19.04 -5.69
N ARG A 97 -2.04 -18.31 -6.19
CA ARG A 97 -2.44 -16.99 -5.67
C ARG A 97 -2.97 -17.00 -4.24
N GLY A 98 -3.57 -18.11 -3.80
CA GLY A 98 -4.46 -18.14 -2.62
C GLY A 98 -3.86 -17.75 -1.26
N ARG A 99 -2.53 -17.62 -1.13
CA ARG A 99 -1.86 -17.23 0.13
C ARG A 99 -0.91 -16.05 -0.06
N LEU A 100 -1.18 -15.22 -1.06
CA LEU A 100 -0.35 -14.09 -1.46
C LEU A 100 -1.13 -12.79 -1.28
N GLN A 101 -0.47 -11.75 -0.78
CA GLN A 101 -1.05 -10.41 -0.64
C GLN A 101 -0.45 -9.51 -1.71
N LYS A 102 -1.26 -8.87 -2.55
CA LYS A 102 -0.76 -7.81 -3.45
C LYS A 102 -0.34 -6.60 -2.61
N VAL A 103 0.84 -6.06 -2.86
CA VAL A 103 1.42 -4.96 -2.07
C VAL A 103 2.07 -3.94 -2.98
N LYS A 104 2.25 -2.72 -2.46
CA LYS A 104 3.03 -1.66 -3.10
C LYS A 104 3.96 -1.02 -2.08
N THR A 105 5.00 -0.33 -2.55
CA THR A 105 5.90 0.47 -1.72
C THR A 105 5.70 1.94 -2.04
N ILE A 106 4.72 2.57 -1.39
CA ILE A 106 4.37 3.97 -1.65
C ILE A 106 4.72 4.78 -0.40
N TYR A 107 5.82 5.52 -0.47
CA TYR A 107 6.18 6.46 0.58
C TYR A 107 5.29 7.70 0.53
N GLN A 108 4.86 8.17 1.70
CA GLN A 108 3.95 9.29 1.87
C GLN A 108 4.69 10.54 2.33
N THR A 109 4.11 11.71 2.09
CA THR A 109 4.58 12.95 2.73
C THR A 109 3.95 13.05 4.12
N PRO A 110 4.74 13.04 5.21
CA PRO A 110 4.21 13.14 6.56
C PRO A 110 3.50 14.48 6.82
N LEU A 111 2.48 14.46 7.67
CA LEU A 111 1.97 15.69 8.27
C LEU A 111 3.03 16.29 9.19
N SER A 112 3.06 17.62 9.28
CA SER A 112 3.93 18.33 10.22
C SER A 112 3.46 18.18 11.67
N SER A 113 2.15 18.02 11.87
CA SER A 113 1.51 17.86 13.18
C SER A 113 0.11 17.27 13.01
N ILE A 114 -0.38 16.64 14.08
CA ILE A 114 -1.79 16.30 14.25
C ILE A 114 -2.37 17.30 15.26
N PRO A 115 -3.54 17.92 15.01
CA PRO A 115 -4.16 18.81 15.99
C PRO A 115 -4.41 18.10 17.32
N GLU A 116 -4.18 18.81 18.42
CA GLU A 116 -4.46 18.29 19.78
C GLU A 116 -5.93 17.83 19.88
N ASP A 117 -6.15 16.77 20.67
CA ASP A 117 -7.45 16.13 20.88
C ASP A 117 -8.14 15.59 19.61
N THR A 118 -7.39 15.44 18.51
CA THR A 118 -7.88 14.80 17.28
C THR A 118 -7.06 13.57 16.94
N ARG A 119 -7.67 12.69 16.15
CA ARG A 119 -7.00 11.53 15.56
C ARG A 119 -7.33 11.47 14.09
N VAL A 120 -6.35 11.06 13.30
CA VAL A 120 -6.54 10.80 11.87
C VAL A 120 -6.39 9.31 11.61
N LEU A 121 -7.16 8.80 10.67
CA LEU A 121 -7.09 7.39 10.29
C LEU A 121 -6.13 7.25 9.11
N GLY A 122 -5.33 6.19 9.09
CA GLY A 122 -4.47 5.90 7.96
C GLY A 122 -4.13 4.43 7.85
N ASP A 123 -3.63 4.03 6.68
CA ASP A 123 -3.19 2.68 6.40
C ASP A 123 -1.69 2.58 6.11
N ILE A 124 -1.12 1.40 6.34
CA ILE A 124 0.26 1.12 5.93
C ILE A 124 0.32 1.05 4.39
N SER A 125 1.13 1.91 3.77
CA SER A 125 1.26 2.03 2.31
C SER A 125 2.52 1.37 1.74
N VAL A 126 3.24 0.62 2.57
CA VAL A 126 4.41 -0.21 2.22
C VAL A 126 4.14 -1.69 2.55
N PRO A 127 4.87 -2.67 1.99
CA PRO A 127 4.54 -4.08 2.16
C PRO A 127 4.38 -4.51 3.62
N PHE A 128 5.29 -4.01 4.47
CA PHE A 128 5.19 -4.08 5.92
C PHE A 128 6.13 -3.04 6.56
N THR A 129 5.85 -2.68 7.80
CA THR A 129 6.70 -1.81 8.63
C THR A 129 6.84 -2.39 10.03
N THR A 130 8.03 -2.32 10.61
CA THR A 130 8.26 -2.75 12.00
C THR A 130 7.77 -1.65 12.94
N PRO A 131 6.77 -1.91 13.80
CA PRO A 131 6.37 -0.97 14.83
C PRO A 131 7.39 -0.98 15.97
N TYR A 132 7.57 0.17 16.59
CA TYR A 132 8.42 0.36 17.76
C TYR A 132 7.57 0.74 18.96
N ARG A 133 8.03 0.37 20.15
CA ARG A 133 7.49 0.85 21.40
C ARG A 133 8.59 1.52 22.20
N PHE A 134 8.25 2.62 22.86
CA PHE A 134 9.11 3.23 23.86
C PHE A 134 8.63 2.86 25.27
N SER A 135 9.58 2.56 26.16
CA SER A 135 9.32 2.47 27.59
C SER A 135 10.47 3.10 28.37
N GLN A 136 10.19 3.70 29.53
CA GLN A 136 11.24 4.29 30.35
C GLN A 136 12.26 3.25 30.86
N ALA A 137 11.84 2.01 31.07
CA ALA A 137 12.70 0.95 31.58
C ALA A 137 13.67 0.37 30.54
N PHE A 138 13.23 0.25 29.28
CA PHE A 138 13.98 -0.45 28.23
C PHE A 138 14.31 0.42 27.02
N GLY A 139 13.87 1.67 27.00
CA GLY A 139 13.98 2.54 25.84
C GLY A 139 13.13 2.06 24.67
N TRP A 140 13.64 2.32 23.47
CA TRP A 140 13.02 1.90 22.20
C TRP A 140 13.24 0.42 21.92
N GLN A 141 12.15 -0.29 21.61
CA GLN A 141 12.17 -1.70 21.28
C GLN A 141 11.36 -1.95 20.00
N PRO A 142 11.93 -2.65 18.99
CA PRO A 142 11.15 -3.10 17.85
C PRO A 142 10.19 -4.21 18.29
N LEU A 143 9.01 -4.23 17.68
CA LEU A 143 8.00 -5.24 17.95
C LEU A 143 7.84 -6.20 16.77
N SER A 144 7.38 -7.39 17.11
CA SER A 144 7.03 -8.45 16.15
C SER A 144 5.66 -9.02 16.57
N PRO A 145 4.75 -9.27 15.62
CA PRO A 145 4.90 -9.18 14.16
C PRO A 145 4.91 -7.72 13.62
N PRO A 146 5.34 -7.50 12.36
CA PRO A 146 5.24 -6.19 11.72
C PRO A 146 3.78 -5.82 11.41
N LEU A 147 3.56 -4.54 11.10
CA LEU A 147 2.29 -4.06 10.54
C LEU A 147 2.32 -4.20 9.03
N TYR A 148 1.24 -4.75 8.45
CA TYR A 148 1.20 -5.12 7.04
C TYR A 148 0.49 -4.09 6.17
N TYR A 149 0.82 -4.08 4.88
CA TYR A 149 0.17 -3.27 3.85
C TYR A 149 -1.36 -3.28 3.97
N GLY A 150 -1.97 -2.09 4.01
CA GLY A 150 -3.42 -1.90 4.13
C GLY A 150 -3.99 -2.11 5.53
N SER A 151 -3.19 -2.46 6.54
CA SER A 151 -3.67 -2.43 7.93
C SER A 151 -3.92 -0.98 8.35
N VAL A 152 -5.07 -0.75 9.00
CA VAL A 152 -5.59 0.58 9.34
C VAL A 152 -5.35 0.87 10.81
N HIS A 153 -4.85 2.06 11.13
CA HIS A 153 -4.50 2.49 12.48
C HIS A 153 -4.89 3.95 12.71
N TRP A 154 -5.26 4.27 13.95
CA TRP A 154 -5.43 5.66 14.38
C TRP A 154 -4.07 6.29 14.68
N ILE A 155 -3.83 7.47 14.08
CA ILE A 155 -2.65 8.31 14.32
C ILE A 155 -3.06 9.47 15.22
N GLU A 156 -2.32 9.67 16.31
CA GLU A 156 -2.61 10.70 17.30
C GLU A 156 -1.58 11.83 17.28
N ALA A 157 -0.32 11.53 17.00
CA ALA A 157 0.74 12.52 17.07
C ALA A 157 1.86 12.26 16.06
N VAL A 158 2.57 13.34 15.73
CA VAL A 158 3.84 13.31 15.00
C VAL A 158 4.95 13.49 16.02
N GLU A 159 5.86 12.52 16.11
CA GLU A 159 6.95 12.49 17.09
C GLU A 159 8.30 12.16 16.42
N GLU A 160 9.37 12.25 17.19
CA GLU A 160 10.69 11.76 16.78
C GLU A 160 10.78 10.25 17.00
N GLY A 161 11.55 9.59 16.13
CA GLY A 161 11.72 8.15 16.17
C GLY A 161 12.88 7.66 17.03
N PRO A 162 13.09 6.34 17.05
CA PRO A 162 14.26 5.73 17.67
C PRO A 162 15.56 6.18 17.00
N GLU A 163 16.58 6.55 17.77
CA GLU A 163 17.91 6.88 17.23
C GLU A 163 18.56 5.72 16.46
N MET A 164 18.23 4.48 16.80
CA MET A 164 18.72 3.27 16.10
C MET A 164 17.96 2.96 14.81
N ALA A 165 16.87 3.66 14.49
CA ALA A 165 16.13 3.39 13.27
C ALA A 165 16.84 3.96 12.04
N ASP A 166 16.76 3.26 10.91
CA ASP A 166 17.37 3.70 9.65
C ASP A 166 16.76 5.03 9.16
N TYR A 167 15.46 5.20 9.39
CA TYR A 167 14.73 6.41 9.03
C TYR A 167 14.81 7.49 10.12
N LYS A 168 15.29 8.69 9.74
CA LYS A 168 15.51 9.83 10.65
C LYS A 168 14.46 10.95 10.58
N GLY A 169 13.41 10.78 9.79
CA GLY A 169 12.35 11.78 9.69
C GLY A 169 11.26 11.60 10.75
N ALA A 170 10.06 12.11 10.47
CA ALA A 170 8.94 12.10 11.40
C ALA A 170 8.35 10.70 11.62
N TRP A 171 7.94 10.41 12.84
CA TRP A 171 7.26 9.17 13.22
C TRP A 171 5.82 9.46 13.63
N TYR A 172 4.92 8.52 13.37
CA TYR A 172 3.56 8.59 13.86
C TYR A 172 3.41 7.73 15.11
N ARG A 173 2.79 8.31 16.15
CA ARG A 173 2.27 7.58 17.29
C ARG A 173 0.90 7.04 16.94
N ILE A 174 0.78 5.72 16.96
CA ILE A 174 -0.43 4.97 16.62
C ILE A 174 -0.89 4.09 17.77
N PHE A 175 -2.13 3.63 17.73
CA PHE A 175 -2.72 2.71 18.72
C PHE A 175 -3.30 1.47 18.06
N ASP A 176 -3.25 0.36 18.80
CA ASP A 176 -4.06 -0.82 18.50
C ASP A 176 -5.49 -0.59 18.99
N GLU A 177 -6.46 -1.00 18.19
CA GLU A 177 -7.90 -0.93 18.51
C GLU A 177 -8.25 -1.76 19.75
N LEU A 178 -7.51 -2.85 19.99
CA LEU A 178 -7.77 -3.78 21.10
C LEU A 178 -7.29 -3.25 22.46
N ASP A 179 -6.29 -2.37 22.49
CA ASP A 179 -5.81 -1.72 23.71
C ASP A 179 -5.28 -0.30 23.42
N SER A 180 -6.15 0.68 23.61
CA SER A 180 -5.82 2.10 23.45
C SER A 180 -4.77 2.62 24.42
N ASN A 181 -4.31 1.83 25.40
CA ASN A 181 -3.25 2.22 26.33
C ASN A 181 -1.85 1.84 25.82
N VAL A 182 -1.76 1.08 24.73
CA VAL A 182 -0.47 0.70 24.14
C VAL A 182 -0.25 1.51 22.87
N SER A 183 0.60 2.52 22.98
CA SER A 183 1.07 3.28 21.83
C SER A 183 2.24 2.57 21.15
N TYR A 184 2.22 2.62 19.83
CA TYR A 184 3.29 2.19 18.96
C TYR A 184 3.73 3.33 18.07
N TYR A 185 4.89 3.17 17.47
CA TYR A 185 5.54 4.16 16.66
C TYR A 185 5.97 3.54 15.34
N VAL A 186 5.64 4.22 14.24
CA VAL A 186 6.06 3.82 12.90
C VAL A 186 6.59 5.02 12.12
N PRO A 187 7.50 4.81 11.15
CA PRO A 187 7.91 5.88 10.24
C PRO A 187 6.69 6.51 9.56
N ALA A 188 6.51 7.82 9.65
CA ALA A 188 5.34 8.50 9.10
C ALA A 188 5.24 8.36 7.58
N ILE A 189 6.39 8.23 6.89
CA ILE A 189 6.46 7.98 5.44
C ILE A 189 5.84 6.64 5.03
N HIS A 190 5.62 5.70 5.96
CA HIS A 190 5.03 4.38 5.67
C HIS A 190 3.50 4.38 5.78
N MET A 191 2.89 5.48 6.21
CA MET A 191 1.45 5.56 6.44
C MET A 191 0.78 6.57 5.53
N ARG A 192 -0.24 6.12 4.81
CA ARG A 192 -1.13 6.99 4.03
C ARG A 192 -2.32 7.37 4.89
N ILE A 193 -2.50 8.66 5.07
CA ILE A 193 -3.62 9.21 5.81
C ILE A 193 -4.84 9.22 4.91
N PHE A 194 -5.97 8.79 5.45
CA PHE A 194 -7.24 8.84 4.75
C PHE A 194 -7.77 10.27 4.72
N PRO A 195 -8.28 10.72 3.56
CA PRO A 195 -9.01 11.97 3.49
C PRO A 195 -10.23 11.94 4.45
N PRO A 196 -10.54 13.02 5.18
CA PRO A 196 -11.67 13.07 6.12
C PRO A 196 -13.02 12.68 5.48
N GLU A 197 -13.20 12.96 4.19
CA GLU A 197 -14.38 12.61 3.41
C GLU A 197 -14.63 11.09 3.32
N TYR A 198 -13.61 10.24 3.52
CA TYR A 198 -13.79 8.79 3.55
C TYR A 198 -14.54 8.31 4.80
N LEU A 199 -14.56 9.13 5.85
CA LEU A 199 -15.29 8.87 7.09
C LEU A 199 -16.60 9.63 7.16
N ALA A 200 -16.90 10.47 6.16
CA ALA A 200 -18.16 11.21 6.13
C ALA A 200 -19.33 10.23 5.94
N PRO A 201 -20.41 10.35 6.73
CA PRO A 201 -21.62 9.57 6.49
C PRO A 201 -22.16 9.85 5.09
N ILE A 202 -22.54 8.80 4.36
CA ILE A 202 -23.12 8.93 3.02
C ILE A 202 -24.51 9.61 3.10
N SER A 203 -25.34 9.17 4.05
CA SER A 203 -26.72 9.67 4.24
C SER A 203 -26.95 10.05 5.71
N PRO A 204 -26.38 11.16 6.22
CA PRO A 204 -26.48 11.56 7.63
C PRO A 204 -27.91 11.85 8.10
N GLU A 205 -28.80 12.20 7.18
CA GLU A 205 -30.22 12.50 7.43
C GLU A 205 -31.08 11.26 7.70
N VAL A 206 -30.60 10.06 7.34
CA VAL A 206 -31.31 8.80 7.57
C VAL A 206 -31.06 8.33 9.01
N PRO A 207 -32.11 8.17 9.85
CA PRO A 207 -31.96 7.67 11.21
C PRO A 207 -31.29 6.30 11.27
N TYR A 208 -30.51 6.05 12.33
CA TYR A 208 -29.74 4.81 12.48
C TYR A 208 -30.63 3.56 12.42
N GLU A 209 -31.83 3.62 13.00
CA GLU A 209 -32.80 2.52 13.04
C GLU A 209 -33.37 2.16 11.66
N GLN A 210 -33.23 3.07 10.69
CA GLN A 210 -33.66 2.88 9.31
C GLN A 210 -32.50 2.43 8.39
N LYS A 211 -31.30 2.25 8.95
CA LYS A 211 -30.13 1.71 8.26
C LYS A 211 -29.93 0.24 8.65
N ARG A 212 -29.63 -0.60 7.68
CA ARG A 212 -29.32 -2.01 7.91
C ARG A 212 -28.26 -2.49 6.93
N ILE A 213 -27.24 -3.17 7.42
CA ILE A 213 -26.27 -3.90 6.59
C ILE A 213 -26.53 -5.40 6.78
N GLU A 214 -26.66 -6.11 5.68
CA GLU A 214 -26.83 -7.56 5.65
C GLU A 214 -25.65 -8.20 4.93
N LEU A 215 -25.04 -9.21 5.57
CA LEU A 215 -23.93 -9.97 5.02
C LEU A 215 -24.40 -11.40 4.73
N ASN A 216 -24.47 -11.74 3.45
CA ASN A 216 -24.82 -13.11 3.04
C ASN A 216 -23.55 -13.92 2.84
N LEU A 217 -23.17 -14.68 3.88
CA LEU A 217 -21.92 -15.47 3.86
C LEU A 217 -21.93 -16.61 2.83
N SER A 218 -23.08 -17.12 2.44
CA SER A 218 -23.19 -18.19 1.44
C SER A 218 -22.90 -17.70 0.03
N THR A 219 -23.35 -16.49 -0.28
CA THR A 219 -23.16 -15.86 -1.60
C THR A 219 -21.99 -14.87 -1.62
N GLN A 220 -21.39 -14.57 -0.46
CA GLN A 220 -20.34 -13.56 -0.30
C GLN A 220 -20.77 -12.16 -0.77
N MET A 221 -22.06 -11.84 -0.55
CA MET A 221 -22.66 -10.56 -0.94
C MET A 221 -22.88 -9.66 0.27
N VAL A 222 -22.73 -8.35 0.07
CA VAL A 222 -23.08 -7.32 1.05
C VAL A 222 -24.25 -6.52 0.51
N TYR A 223 -25.26 -6.29 1.34
CA TYR A 223 -26.39 -5.41 1.03
C TYR A 223 -26.50 -4.32 2.08
N ALA A 224 -26.59 -3.06 1.67
CA ALA A 224 -26.93 -1.96 2.56
C ALA A 224 -28.33 -1.43 2.24
N TYR A 225 -29.12 -1.19 3.27
CA TYR A 225 -30.50 -0.73 3.17
C TYR A 225 -30.71 0.60 3.89
N GLU A 226 -31.54 1.44 3.30
CA GLU A 226 -32.12 2.64 3.91
C GLU A 226 -33.64 2.62 3.75
N TYR A 227 -34.38 2.78 4.85
CA TYR A 227 -35.85 2.65 4.88
C TYR A 227 -36.37 1.35 4.25
N GLY A 228 -35.58 0.27 4.34
CA GLY A 228 -35.90 -1.03 3.75
C GLY A 228 -35.59 -1.16 2.25
N ASN A 229 -35.10 -0.12 1.58
CA ASN A 229 -34.68 -0.17 0.18
C ASN A 229 -33.17 -0.41 0.08
N ILE A 230 -32.72 -1.21 -0.89
CA ILE A 230 -31.30 -1.42 -1.15
C ILE A 230 -30.68 -0.14 -1.73
N VAL A 231 -29.62 0.34 -1.10
CA VAL A 231 -28.82 1.49 -1.56
C VAL A 231 -27.42 1.10 -2.01
N PHE A 232 -26.96 -0.11 -1.67
CA PHE A 232 -25.67 -0.65 -2.10
C PHE A 232 -25.71 -2.18 -2.13
N GLU A 233 -25.10 -2.77 -3.16
CA GLU A 233 -24.86 -4.20 -3.30
C GLU A 233 -23.51 -4.46 -4.00
N THR A 234 -22.86 -5.58 -3.66
CA THR A 234 -21.60 -6.07 -4.28
C THR A 234 -21.78 -7.46 -4.83
#